data_AF-A0A838WD61-F1
#
_entry.id   AF-A0A838WD61-F1
#
_cell.length_a   1.000
_cell.length_b   1.000
_cell.length_c   1.000
_cell.angle_alpha   90.00
_cell.angle_beta   90.00
_cell.angle_gamma   90.00
#
_symmetry.space_group_name_H-M   'P 1'
#
loop_
_entity.id
_entity.type
_entity.pdbx_description
1 polymer ?
#
loop_
_entity_poly.entity_id
_entity_poly.type
_entity_poly.pdbx_seq_one_letter_code
_entity_poly.pdbx_strand_id
1 'polypeptide(L)'
;MRGFVVLLLLACSPGLLAAQAAPVPRTSFEGPALEFDFPGLHIGVAEYDEGPTGATVFYFPQGVMAAVDVRGGAPGTIGTDFLRLSYPSSFVDAISFAGGSSYGLAAATGAADAIRSMREDAGSWGNIATVPGAIIFDLGPRRFNAIVPDETLGRAALRAARPGRFPLGPRGAGRFAMQGGYYDSRGIMDRRQHSGQGGAFRQIGPTKVAVFTIVNSLGVIVDRQGRVARCGGDPAAECGTAADLLARTLDQRTQGAPVAALDPSSAGPTTNTTLTLVVTNQKLDIWALQRLAVQVHTSMSRAIQPFHTQQDGDVLFAVSTGEVENSALSPVDLGTVASEVAWDAVLGSVPPLPSAEAAVAAPAPAILARNAGRYEFGPGAELTIVREGNRLFAQATGTRPVYGFALNERVELFPSSDTHFFSRNVRGDRLRFVRDRRNRVTGLEMNPGSWGLPARRLQ
;
A
#
# COMPACT_ATOMS: atom_id res chain seq x y z
N MET A 1 -54.44 -13.47 -44.50
CA MET A 1 -53.01 -13.25 -44.19
C MET A 1 -52.80 -13.47 -42.70
N ARG A 2 -52.30 -14.63 -42.29
CA ARG A 2 -51.88 -14.93 -40.92
C ARG A 2 -50.35 -15.09 -40.96
N GLY A 3 -49.62 -14.16 -40.33
CA GLY A 3 -48.16 -14.22 -40.23
C GLY A 3 -47.75 -15.00 -38.98
N PHE A 4 -47.00 -16.08 -39.17
CA PHE A 4 -46.33 -16.81 -38.10
C PHE A 4 -45.10 -16.01 -37.65
N VAL A 5 -44.99 -15.73 -36.35
CA VAL A 5 -43.76 -15.23 -35.72
C VAL A 5 -43.06 -16.45 -35.10
N VAL A 6 -41.87 -16.78 -35.62
CA VAL A 6 -40.98 -17.80 -35.05
C VAL A 6 -40.19 -17.15 -33.92
N LEU A 7 -40.44 -17.59 -32.69
CA LEU A 7 -39.68 -17.16 -31.51
C LEU A 7 -38.43 -18.04 -31.40
N LEU A 8 -37.25 -17.51 -31.78
CA LEU A 8 -35.97 -18.16 -31.50
C LEU A 8 -35.63 -17.99 -30.01
N LEU A 9 -35.78 -19.06 -29.23
CA LEU A 9 -35.23 -19.17 -27.88
C LEU A 9 -33.73 -19.43 -27.97
N LEU A 10 -32.92 -18.38 -27.84
CA LEU A 10 -31.49 -18.50 -27.59
C LEU A 10 -31.27 -18.99 -26.16
N ALA A 11 -31.02 -20.29 -26.01
CA ALA A 11 -30.53 -20.87 -24.77
C ALA A 11 -29.08 -20.42 -24.52
N CYS A 12 -28.91 -19.32 -23.77
CA CYS A 12 -27.63 -19.01 -23.15
C CYS A 12 -27.32 -20.09 -22.10
N SER A 13 -26.38 -20.97 -22.41
CA SER A 13 -25.78 -21.83 -21.39
C SER A 13 -25.00 -20.94 -20.43
N PRO A 14 -25.27 -20.97 -19.10
CA PRO A 14 -24.42 -20.29 -18.15
C PRO A 14 -23.08 -21.03 -18.16
N GLY A 15 -22.08 -20.42 -18.80
CA GLY A 15 -20.71 -20.82 -18.58
C GLY A 15 -20.46 -20.74 -17.08
N LEU A 16 -20.19 -21.88 -16.45
CA LEU A 16 -19.64 -21.93 -15.11
C LEU A 16 -18.30 -21.16 -15.12
N LEU A 17 -18.37 -19.85 -14.90
CA LEU A 17 -17.27 -19.11 -14.29
C LEU A 17 -17.05 -19.80 -12.95
N ALA A 18 -16.05 -20.67 -12.89
CA ALA A 18 -15.57 -21.20 -11.62
C ALA A 18 -15.33 -19.99 -10.72
N ALA A 19 -16.16 -19.81 -9.70
CA ALA A 19 -16.05 -18.70 -8.78
C ALA A 19 -14.63 -18.71 -8.20
N GLN A 20 -13.89 -17.62 -8.42
CA GLN A 20 -12.61 -17.45 -7.77
C GLN A 20 -12.88 -17.54 -6.26
N ALA A 21 -12.14 -18.40 -5.55
CA ALA A 21 -12.31 -18.55 -4.11
C ALA A 21 -12.23 -17.17 -3.45
N ALA A 22 -13.15 -16.87 -2.54
CA ALA A 22 -13.15 -15.59 -1.82
C ALA A 22 -11.82 -15.43 -1.09
N PRO A 23 -11.21 -14.23 -1.11
CA PRO A 23 -9.93 -14.00 -0.46
C PRO A 23 -10.06 -14.14 1.06
N VAL A 24 -9.01 -14.62 1.72
CA VAL A 24 -9.05 -14.98 3.15
C VAL A 24 -8.29 -13.96 3.99
N PRO A 25 -8.94 -13.31 4.99
CA PRO A 25 -8.26 -12.34 5.84
C PRO A 25 -7.12 -12.99 6.65
N ARG A 26 -5.91 -12.45 6.53
CA ARG A 26 -4.79 -12.72 7.43
C ARG A 26 -4.62 -11.56 8.40
N THR A 27 -4.48 -11.83 9.70
CA THR A 27 -4.32 -10.81 10.75
C THR A 27 -3.07 -11.00 11.60
N SER A 28 -2.27 -12.04 11.30
CA SER A 28 -0.99 -12.31 11.98
C SER A 28 0.18 -12.08 11.03
N PHE A 29 1.22 -11.44 11.56
CA PHE A 29 2.34 -10.94 10.79
C PHE A 29 3.64 -11.03 11.57
N GLU A 30 4.62 -11.68 10.95
CA GLU A 30 6.02 -11.61 11.36
C GLU A 30 6.73 -10.42 10.70
N GLY A 31 7.87 -10.04 11.27
CA GLY A 31 8.73 -8.97 10.76
C GLY A 31 8.80 -7.74 11.66
N PRO A 32 9.44 -6.67 11.17
CA PRO A 32 9.63 -5.43 11.92
C PRO A 32 8.32 -4.85 12.42
N ALA A 33 8.31 -4.38 13.65
CA ALA A 33 7.19 -3.68 14.26
C ALA A 33 7.71 -2.59 15.20
N LEU A 34 6.95 -1.51 15.32
CA LEU A 34 7.09 -0.53 16.39
C LEU A 34 6.32 -1.05 17.60
N GLU A 35 7.01 -1.21 18.73
CA GLU A 35 6.42 -1.45 20.03
C GLU A 35 6.45 -0.12 20.82
N PHE A 36 5.34 0.23 21.48
CA PHE A 36 5.20 1.53 22.16
C PHE A 36 4.14 1.47 23.27
N ASP A 37 4.19 2.42 24.21
CA ASP A 37 3.19 2.54 25.27
C ASP A 37 2.15 3.62 24.93
N PHE A 38 0.96 3.21 24.50
CA PHE A 38 -0.20 4.10 24.35
C PHE A 38 -1.50 3.29 24.56
N PRO A 39 -1.95 3.10 25.81
CA PRO A 39 -3.05 2.18 26.13
C PRO A 39 -4.39 2.52 25.46
N GLY A 40 -4.69 3.81 25.26
CA GLY A 40 -5.92 4.28 24.61
C GLY A 40 -5.98 4.05 23.10
N LEU A 41 -4.89 3.60 22.47
CA LEU A 41 -4.80 3.35 21.04
C LEU A 41 -4.62 1.86 20.76
N HIS A 42 -5.61 1.26 20.10
CA HIS A 42 -5.56 -0.13 19.62
C HIS A 42 -5.35 -0.12 18.11
N ILE A 43 -4.42 -0.92 17.60
CA ILE A 43 -4.16 -0.98 16.15
C ILE A 43 -4.35 -2.40 15.64
N GLY A 44 -5.17 -2.50 14.59
CA GLY A 44 -5.50 -3.74 13.92
C GLY A 44 -5.07 -3.69 12.46
N VAL A 45 -4.56 -4.82 11.96
CA VAL A 45 -4.10 -4.97 10.58
C VAL A 45 -4.70 -6.24 10.00
N ALA A 46 -5.22 -6.16 8.77
CA ALA A 46 -5.63 -7.34 8.01
C ALA A 46 -5.21 -7.23 6.55
N GLU A 47 -4.84 -8.36 5.95
CA GLU A 47 -4.37 -8.46 4.57
C GLU A 47 -5.05 -9.61 3.82
N TYR A 48 -5.22 -9.42 2.51
CA TYR A 48 -5.44 -10.50 1.57
C TYR A 48 -4.12 -10.75 0.85
N ASP A 49 -3.60 -11.97 0.88
CA ASP A 49 -2.38 -12.34 0.13
C ASP A 49 -2.68 -12.54 -1.37
N GLU A 50 -3.94 -12.83 -1.70
CA GLU A 50 -4.45 -13.01 -3.05
C GLU A 50 -4.44 -11.71 -3.85
N GLY A 51 -4.50 -10.56 -3.17
CA GLY A 51 -4.34 -9.23 -3.78
C GLY A 51 -2.93 -9.04 -4.35
N PRO A 52 -1.89 -8.90 -3.55
CA PRO A 52 -1.89 -8.59 -2.14
C PRO A 52 -2.31 -7.13 -1.86
N THR A 53 -3.10 -6.93 -0.81
CA THR A 53 -3.57 -5.61 -0.34
C THR A 53 -4.01 -5.73 1.11
N GLY A 54 -4.35 -4.62 1.78
CA GLY A 54 -4.72 -4.66 3.19
C GLY A 54 -5.40 -3.42 3.73
N ALA A 55 -5.80 -3.52 5.00
CA ALA A 55 -6.38 -2.47 5.80
C ALA A 55 -5.65 -2.35 7.14
N THR A 56 -5.56 -1.11 7.64
CA THR A 56 -5.01 -0.76 8.95
C THR A 56 -6.03 0.10 9.67
N VAL A 57 -6.50 -0.35 10.84
CA VAL A 57 -7.55 0.32 11.62
C VAL A 57 -6.97 0.73 12.97
N PHE A 58 -7.13 2.01 13.30
CA PHE A 58 -6.74 2.60 14.57
C PHE A 58 -8.01 2.79 15.40
N TYR A 59 -8.22 1.93 16.40
CA TYR A 59 -9.41 1.88 17.24
C TYR A 59 -9.16 2.53 18.60
N PHE A 60 -10.13 3.35 19.04
CA PHE A 60 -10.12 4.10 20.28
C PHE A 60 -11.37 3.71 21.09
N PRO A 61 -11.27 2.77 22.03
CA PRO A 61 -12.44 2.26 22.75
C PRO A 61 -13.25 3.33 23.50
N GLN A 62 -12.60 4.42 23.92
CA GLN A 62 -13.21 5.54 24.64
C GLN A 62 -13.64 6.70 23.74
N GLY A 63 -13.47 6.58 22.42
CA GLY A 63 -13.63 7.67 21.47
C GLY A 63 -12.52 8.72 21.58
N VAL A 64 -12.33 9.49 20.51
CA VAL A 64 -11.35 10.58 20.44
C VAL A 64 -11.91 11.82 19.77
N MET A 65 -11.38 12.98 20.15
CA MET A 65 -11.55 14.20 19.37
C MET A 65 -10.62 14.11 18.15
N ALA A 66 -11.13 14.46 16.97
CA ALA A 66 -10.42 14.29 15.71
C ALA A 66 -10.53 15.52 14.80
N ALA A 67 -9.46 15.77 14.05
CA ALA A 67 -9.38 16.74 12.97
C ALA A 67 -8.81 16.08 11.71
N VAL A 68 -9.06 16.67 10.54
CA VAL A 68 -8.53 16.20 9.25
C VAL A 68 -7.99 17.35 8.42
N ASP A 69 -6.87 17.13 7.74
CA ASP A 69 -6.33 18.00 6.70
C ASP A 69 -6.19 17.19 5.40
N VAL A 70 -7.00 17.53 4.40
CA VAL A 70 -7.02 16.89 3.07
C VAL A 70 -6.42 17.86 2.07
N ARG A 71 -5.39 17.45 1.33
CA ARG A 71 -4.59 18.37 0.50
C ARG A 71 -4.42 17.96 -0.95
N GLY A 72 -3.99 16.73 -1.21
CA GLY A 72 -3.68 16.29 -2.56
C GLY A 72 -4.86 16.44 -3.53
N GLY A 73 -4.59 16.45 -4.84
CA GLY A 73 -5.61 16.64 -5.88
C GLY A 73 -6.57 15.46 -6.12
N ALA A 74 -6.31 14.28 -5.54
CA ALA A 74 -7.14 13.08 -5.75
C ALA A 74 -7.42 12.29 -4.45
N PRO A 75 -8.00 12.90 -3.41
CA PRO A 75 -8.25 12.22 -2.14
C PRO A 75 -9.40 11.21 -2.29
N GLY A 76 -9.24 10.04 -1.68
CA GLY A 76 -10.33 9.08 -1.46
C GLY A 76 -10.61 8.96 0.03
N THR A 77 -11.75 9.49 0.48
CA THR A 77 -12.08 9.61 1.90
C THR A 77 -13.52 9.22 2.20
N ILE A 78 -13.78 8.80 3.43
CA ILE A 78 -15.12 8.60 4.01
C ILE A 78 -15.17 9.28 5.38
N GLY A 79 -16.29 9.93 5.71
CA GLY A 79 -16.50 10.52 7.04
C GLY A 79 -15.64 11.76 7.36
N THR A 80 -15.12 12.49 6.36
CA THR A 80 -14.26 13.66 6.64
C THR A 80 -15.02 14.96 6.86
N ASP A 81 -16.22 15.12 6.28
CA ASP A 81 -16.91 16.41 6.30
C ASP A 81 -17.38 16.84 7.70
N PHE A 82 -17.80 15.90 8.55
CA PHE A 82 -18.14 16.25 9.92
C PHE A 82 -16.92 16.64 10.76
N LEU A 83 -15.71 16.14 10.42
CA LEU A 83 -14.46 16.56 11.08
C LEU A 83 -14.11 18.01 10.74
N ARG A 84 -14.53 18.50 9.57
CA ARG A 84 -14.34 19.90 9.15
C ARG A 84 -15.26 20.86 9.89
N LEU A 85 -16.36 20.36 10.47
CA LEU A 85 -17.26 21.15 11.32
C LEU A 85 -16.67 21.46 12.70
N SER A 86 -15.56 20.82 13.06
CA SER A 86 -14.77 21.20 14.24
C SER A 86 -15.53 21.03 15.57
N TYR A 87 -16.30 19.95 15.71
CA TYR A 87 -16.99 19.67 16.98
C TYR A 87 -15.98 19.32 18.09
N PRO A 88 -16.01 19.99 19.26
CA PRO A 88 -15.12 19.70 20.38
C PRO A 88 -15.65 18.52 21.20
N SER A 89 -15.76 17.34 20.58
CA SER A 89 -16.31 16.13 21.20
C SER A 89 -15.52 14.88 20.82
N SER A 90 -15.42 13.94 21.76
CA SER A 90 -14.74 12.65 21.58
C SER A 90 -15.71 11.58 21.08
N PHE A 91 -16.10 11.65 19.81
CA PHE A 91 -17.09 10.72 19.22
C PHE A 91 -16.53 9.88 18.06
N VAL A 92 -15.27 10.05 17.68
CA VAL A 92 -14.63 9.21 16.66
C VAL A 92 -14.10 7.94 17.31
N ASP A 93 -14.58 6.79 16.86
CA ASP A 93 -14.23 5.50 17.45
C ASP A 93 -13.02 4.86 16.79
N ALA A 94 -12.84 5.07 15.49
CA ALA A 94 -11.68 4.54 14.77
C ALA A 94 -11.32 5.38 13.54
N ILE A 95 -10.07 5.29 13.11
CA ILE A 95 -9.61 5.75 11.79
C ILE A 95 -9.25 4.53 10.96
N SER A 96 -9.74 4.43 9.72
CA SER A 96 -9.46 3.31 8.82
C SER A 96 -8.63 3.74 7.61
N PHE A 97 -7.47 3.12 7.41
CA PHE A 97 -6.68 3.21 6.17
C PHE A 97 -6.76 1.90 5.39
N ALA A 98 -6.82 1.99 4.06
CA ALA A 98 -6.85 0.80 3.21
C ALA A 98 -6.20 1.03 1.83
N GLY A 99 -5.76 -0.07 1.21
CA GLY A 99 -5.51 -0.13 -0.23
C GLY A 99 -6.80 -0.17 -1.04
N GLY A 100 -6.72 -0.55 -2.31
CA GLY A 100 -7.86 -0.82 -3.18
C GLY A 100 -8.52 0.41 -3.81
N SER A 101 -7.92 1.60 -3.69
CA SER A 101 -8.53 2.86 -4.15
C SER A 101 -9.94 3.04 -3.56
N SER A 102 -10.84 3.74 -4.24
CA SER A 102 -12.20 4.03 -3.76
C SER A 102 -13.00 2.82 -3.28
N TYR A 103 -12.74 1.62 -3.82
CA TYR A 103 -13.39 0.39 -3.34
C TYR A 103 -12.99 0.03 -1.91
N GLY A 104 -11.74 0.35 -1.53
CA GLY A 104 -11.19 0.10 -0.21
C GLY A 104 -11.88 0.87 0.93
N LEU A 105 -12.68 1.89 0.62
CA LEU A 105 -13.47 2.62 1.62
C LEU A 105 -14.46 1.69 2.36
N ALA A 106 -14.82 0.55 1.77
CA ALA A 106 -15.60 -0.50 2.42
C ALA A 106 -14.92 -1.07 3.69
N ALA A 107 -13.59 -0.99 3.81
CA ALA A 107 -12.91 -1.40 5.05
C ALA A 107 -13.36 -0.55 6.26
N ALA A 108 -13.67 0.74 6.06
CA ALA A 108 -14.17 1.61 7.12
C ALA A 108 -15.58 1.21 7.59
N THR A 109 -16.47 0.83 6.65
CA THR A 109 -17.82 0.38 7.00
C THR A 109 -17.79 -0.98 7.69
N GLY A 110 -16.90 -1.89 7.27
CA GLY A 110 -16.66 -3.16 7.96
C GLY A 110 -16.12 -2.99 9.39
N ALA A 111 -15.24 -2.01 9.61
CA ALA A 111 -14.76 -1.66 10.94
C ALA A 111 -15.88 -1.06 11.81
N ALA A 112 -16.68 -0.14 11.26
CA ALA A 112 -17.85 0.40 11.95
C ALA A 112 -18.85 -0.70 12.33
N ASP A 113 -19.08 -1.66 11.44
CA ASP A 113 -19.94 -2.82 11.69
C ASP A 113 -19.40 -3.74 12.79
N ALA A 114 -18.08 -3.94 12.86
CA ALA A 114 -17.49 -4.65 13.99
C ALA A 114 -17.70 -3.91 15.33
N ILE A 115 -17.52 -2.59 15.38
CA ILE A 115 -17.81 -1.78 16.58
C ILE A 115 -19.28 -1.91 16.97
N ARG A 116 -20.19 -1.78 15.99
CA ARG A 116 -21.63 -1.97 16.17
C ARG A 116 -21.93 -3.34 16.78
N SER A 117 -21.26 -4.41 16.35
CA SER A 117 -21.46 -5.76 16.89
C SER A 117 -20.93 -5.97 18.32
N MET A 118 -20.08 -5.07 18.83
CA MET A 118 -19.53 -5.12 20.19
C MET A 118 -20.33 -4.27 21.19
N ARG A 119 -21.25 -3.42 20.71
CA ARG A 119 -22.07 -2.53 21.55
C ARG A 119 -23.40 -3.21 21.89
N GLU A 120 -23.75 -3.22 23.18
CA GLU A 120 -24.99 -3.84 23.68
C GLU A 120 -26.26 -3.12 23.19
N ASP A 121 -26.22 -1.79 23.07
CA ASP A 121 -27.33 -0.94 22.56
C ASP A 121 -26.89 -0.17 21.30
N ALA A 122 -26.53 -0.91 20.26
CA ALA A 122 -26.06 -0.34 19.00
C ALA A 122 -27.14 0.44 18.21
N GLY A 123 -28.41 0.39 18.64
CA GLY A 123 -29.53 1.13 18.05
C GLY A 123 -29.70 2.55 18.61
N SER A 124 -29.10 2.83 19.77
CA SER A 124 -29.11 4.17 20.37
C SER A 124 -28.22 5.15 19.61
N TRP A 125 -28.69 6.37 19.42
CA TRP A 125 -28.00 7.43 18.67
C TRP A 125 -26.57 7.68 19.17
N GLY A 126 -26.37 7.66 20.51
CA GLY A 126 -25.05 7.87 21.11
C GLY A 126 -24.06 6.71 20.91
N ASN A 127 -24.53 5.56 20.43
CA ASN A 127 -23.76 4.34 20.24
C ASN A 127 -23.53 4.02 18.75
N ILE A 128 -23.83 4.94 17.83
CA ILE A 128 -23.53 4.78 16.41
C ILE A 128 -22.02 4.88 16.21
N ALA A 129 -21.43 3.87 15.56
CA ALA A 129 -19.99 3.82 15.33
C ALA A 129 -19.56 4.88 14.30
N THR A 130 -18.55 5.68 14.66
CA THR A 130 -18.01 6.71 13.77
C THR A 130 -16.60 6.33 13.34
N VAL A 131 -16.46 5.92 12.07
CA VAL A 131 -15.19 5.47 11.49
C VAL A 131 -14.88 6.23 10.20
N PRO A 132 -14.29 7.43 10.28
CA PRO A 132 -13.70 8.07 9.11
C PRO A 132 -12.49 7.28 8.60
N GLY A 133 -12.15 7.49 7.33
CA GLY A 133 -11.07 6.77 6.71
C GLY A 133 -10.61 7.35 5.39
N ALA A 134 -9.50 6.80 4.89
CA ALA A 134 -8.90 7.20 3.63
C ALA A 134 -8.19 6.02 2.95
N ILE A 135 -7.96 6.13 1.64
CA ILE A 135 -7.42 5.03 0.83
C ILE A 135 -6.18 5.42 0.04
N ILE A 136 -5.38 4.41 -0.33
CA ILE A 136 -4.34 4.52 -1.35
C ILE A 136 -4.74 3.77 -2.63
N PHE A 137 -4.23 4.23 -3.76
CA PHE A 137 -4.25 3.45 -5.00
C PHE A 137 -3.08 2.46 -5.03
N ASP A 138 -3.38 1.17 -5.05
CA ASP A 138 -2.39 0.10 -5.18
C ASP A 138 -2.65 -0.85 -6.36
N LEU A 139 -3.71 -0.60 -7.15
CA LEU A 139 -4.25 -1.47 -8.22
C LEU A 139 -3.53 -1.34 -9.58
N GLY A 140 -4.06 -2.02 -10.61
CA GLY A 140 -3.71 -1.81 -12.01
C GLY A 140 -2.35 -2.41 -12.39
N PRO A 141 -1.42 -1.64 -12.98
CA PRO A 141 -0.11 -2.17 -13.39
C PRO A 141 0.78 -2.58 -12.20
N ARG A 142 0.36 -2.31 -10.96
CA ARG A 142 1.06 -2.68 -9.74
C ARG A 142 0.80 -4.15 -9.35
N ARG A 143 -0.45 -4.60 -9.41
CA ARG A 143 -0.87 -5.99 -9.16
C ARG A 143 -2.00 -6.37 -10.12
N PHE A 144 -1.89 -7.51 -10.77
CA PHE A 144 -2.69 -7.83 -11.98
C PHE A 144 -4.12 -8.34 -11.72
N ASN A 145 -4.66 -8.16 -10.51
CA ASN A 145 -6.01 -8.57 -10.13
C ASN A 145 -6.82 -7.41 -9.53
N ALA A 146 -8.11 -7.67 -9.28
CA ALA A 146 -9.08 -6.71 -8.76
C ALA A 146 -9.44 -6.93 -7.28
N ILE A 147 -8.64 -7.69 -6.53
CA ILE A 147 -8.90 -7.93 -5.11
C ILE A 147 -8.56 -6.67 -4.31
N VAL A 148 -9.50 -6.26 -3.46
CA VAL A 148 -9.46 -5.00 -2.70
C VAL A 148 -9.89 -5.26 -1.24
N PRO A 149 -9.49 -4.39 -0.29
CA PRO A 149 -10.05 -4.40 1.05
C PRO A 149 -11.57 -4.19 1.01
N ASP A 150 -12.31 -5.14 1.54
CA ASP A 150 -13.77 -5.11 1.64
C ASP A 150 -14.20 -4.97 3.12
N GLU A 151 -15.51 -5.03 3.36
CA GLU A 151 -16.05 -4.99 4.73
C GLU A 151 -15.53 -6.15 5.58
N THR A 152 -15.35 -7.33 4.99
CA THR A 152 -14.80 -8.51 5.68
C THR A 152 -13.39 -8.23 6.19
N LEU A 153 -12.53 -7.63 5.36
CA LEU A 153 -11.17 -7.30 5.75
C LEU A 153 -11.12 -6.18 6.80
N GLY A 154 -11.96 -5.15 6.64
CA GLY A 154 -12.07 -4.06 7.63
C GLY A 154 -12.54 -4.56 9.00
N ARG A 155 -13.55 -5.45 9.02
CA ARG A 155 -14.05 -6.13 10.22
C ARG A 155 -12.95 -6.96 10.87
N ALA A 156 -12.18 -7.71 10.08
CA ALA A 156 -11.07 -8.52 10.56
C ALA A 156 -9.95 -7.66 11.15
N ALA A 157 -9.60 -6.54 10.52
CA ALA A 157 -8.62 -5.59 11.02
C ALA A 157 -9.04 -5.03 12.39
N LEU A 158 -10.27 -4.52 12.53
CA LEU A 158 -10.75 -3.99 13.82
C LEU A 158 -10.76 -5.08 14.92
N ARG A 159 -11.23 -6.30 14.62
CA ARG A 159 -11.23 -7.40 15.59
C ARG A 159 -9.83 -7.84 16.04
N ALA A 160 -8.82 -7.63 15.20
CA ALA A 160 -7.42 -7.89 15.52
C ALA A 160 -6.76 -6.72 16.28
N ALA A 161 -7.47 -5.61 16.51
CA ALA A 161 -6.88 -4.41 17.10
C ALA A 161 -6.45 -4.63 18.55
N ARG A 162 -5.19 -4.29 18.83
CA ARG A 162 -4.56 -4.43 20.15
C ARG A 162 -3.65 -3.24 20.46
N PRO A 163 -3.44 -2.90 21.74
CA PRO A 163 -2.56 -1.80 22.10
C PRO A 163 -1.08 -2.14 21.86
N GLY A 164 -0.29 -1.07 21.71
CA GLY A 164 1.16 -1.08 21.87
C GLY A 164 2.00 -1.70 20.76
N ARG A 165 1.41 -2.12 19.64
CA ARG A 165 2.15 -2.70 18.52
C ARG A 165 1.66 -2.24 17.14
N PHE A 166 2.60 -1.86 16.28
CA PHE A 166 2.35 -1.48 14.89
C PHE A 166 3.34 -2.18 13.93
N PRO A 167 2.89 -3.11 13.06
CA PRO A 167 3.75 -3.71 12.05
C PRO A 167 4.31 -2.65 11.08
N LEU A 168 5.59 -2.74 10.70
CA LEU A 168 6.24 -1.80 9.78
C LEU A 168 6.45 -2.40 8.39
N GLY A 169 6.62 -1.54 7.39
CA GLY A 169 6.89 -1.92 6.01
C GLY A 169 5.61 -2.38 5.27
N PRO A 170 5.68 -3.40 4.41
CA PRO A 170 4.58 -3.81 3.54
C PRO A 170 3.54 -4.61 4.32
N ARG A 171 2.81 -3.90 5.17
CA ARG A 171 1.75 -4.44 6.03
C ARG A 171 0.48 -3.60 5.93
N GLY A 172 -0.67 -4.23 6.14
CA GLY A 172 -1.98 -3.56 6.19
C GLY A 172 -2.27 -2.67 5.00
N ALA A 173 -2.69 -1.43 5.24
CA ALA A 173 -2.90 -0.44 4.18
C ALA A 173 -1.62 -0.16 3.37
N GLY A 174 -0.43 -0.36 3.95
CA GLY A 174 0.86 -0.26 3.27
C GLY A 174 1.28 -1.51 2.50
N ARG A 175 0.45 -2.56 2.46
CA ARG A 175 0.81 -3.89 1.91
C ARG A 175 1.39 -3.85 0.50
N PHE A 176 0.94 -2.91 -0.31
CA PHE A 176 1.44 -2.71 -1.68
C PHE A 176 1.65 -1.22 -2.02
N ALA A 177 2.02 -0.42 -1.01
CA ALA A 177 2.40 0.97 -1.18
C ALA A 177 3.72 1.10 -1.96
N MET A 178 3.81 2.15 -2.77
CA MET A 178 4.99 2.47 -3.58
C MET A 178 5.26 3.98 -3.58
N GLN A 179 6.52 4.35 -3.78
CA GLN A 179 6.97 5.75 -3.88
C GLN A 179 7.75 6.02 -5.17
N GLY A 180 7.91 7.31 -5.50
CA GLY A 180 8.80 7.78 -6.57
C GLY A 180 8.20 7.76 -7.97
N GLY A 181 6.88 7.67 -8.08
CA GLY A 181 6.15 7.65 -9.36
C GLY A 181 6.48 8.83 -10.28
N TYR A 182 6.81 10.00 -9.73
CA TYR A 182 7.21 11.18 -10.51
C TYR A 182 8.46 10.91 -11.35
N TYR A 183 9.51 10.37 -10.73
CA TYR A 183 10.82 10.18 -11.36
C TYR A 183 10.89 8.88 -12.16
N ASP A 184 10.15 7.85 -11.73
CA ASP A 184 9.93 6.61 -12.49
C ASP A 184 9.24 6.88 -13.83
N SER A 185 8.14 7.64 -13.84
CA SER A 185 7.40 7.95 -15.08
C SER A 185 8.23 8.78 -16.08
N ARG A 186 9.42 9.21 -15.71
CA ARG A 186 10.33 10.00 -16.55
C ARG A 186 11.58 9.22 -16.96
N GLY A 187 11.65 7.93 -16.62
CA GLY A 187 12.79 7.06 -16.96
C GLY A 187 14.06 7.36 -16.16
N ILE A 188 13.95 8.09 -15.04
CA ILE A 188 15.10 8.43 -14.17
C ILE A 188 15.27 7.40 -13.06
N MET A 189 14.17 6.82 -12.60
CA MET A 189 14.19 5.65 -11.74
C MET A 189 13.82 4.43 -12.57
N ASP A 190 14.55 3.34 -12.34
CA ASP A 190 14.35 2.07 -13.05
C ASP A 190 12.98 1.43 -12.81
N ARG A 191 12.36 1.80 -11.67
CA ARG A 191 10.98 1.45 -11.29
C ARG A 191 10.51 2.32 -10.12
N ARG A 192 9.19 2.39 -9.91
CA ARG A 192 8.63 2.74 -8.59
C ARG A 192 9.18 1.80 -7.53
N GLN A 193 9.44 2.36 -6.35
CA GLN A 193 10.05 1.61 -5.26
C GLN A 193 8.98 1.23 -4.26
N HIS A 194 9.00 -0.02 -3.80
CA HIS A 194 8.14 -0.41 -2.70
C HIS A 194 8.51 0.36 -1.42
N SER A 195 7.47 0.89 -0.80
CA SER A 195 7.46 1.54 0.50
C SER A 195 6.59 0.67 1.43
N GLY A 196 5.72 1.28 2.23
CA GLY A 196 4.89 0.56 3.17
C GLY A 196 4.16 1.49 4.14
N GLN A 197 3.80 0.92 5.27
CA GLN A 197 3.38 1.65 6.45
C GLN A 197 4.56 1.85 7.41
N GLY A 198 4.65 3.03 7.98
CA GLY A 198 5.69 3.41 8.93
C GLY A 198 5.08 4.04 10.17
N GLY A 199 5.79 3.95 11.29
CA GLY A 199 5.32 4.47 12.57
C GLY A 199 6.48 4.94 13.43
N ALA A 200 6.22 5.97 14.24
CA ALA A 200 7.14 6.45 15.24
C ALA A 200 6.38 6.93 16.48
N PHE A 201 7.05 6.88 17.63
CA PHE A 201 6.49 7.23 18.92
C PHE A 201 7.49 8.04 19.74
N ARG A 202 7.01 9.04 20.45
CA ARG A 202 7.79 9.82 21.40
C ARG A 202 6.96 10.21 22.61
N GLN A 203 7.59 10.21 23.78
CA GLN A 203 7.00 10.71 25.01
C GLN A 203 7.81 11.89 25.56
N ILE A 204 7.12 12.94 25.99
CA ILE A 204 7.68 14.15 26.60
C ILE A 204 6.91 14.42 27.89
N GLY A 205 7.53 14.09 29.03
CA GLY A 205 6.82 14.08 30.32
C GLY A 205 5.59 13.16 30.24
N PRO A 206 4.37 13.66 30.55
CA PRO A 206 3.15 12.87 30.44
C PRO A 206 2.59 12.80 29.01
N THR A 207 3.03 13.68 28.10
CA THR A 207 2.50 13.77 26.73
C THR A 207 3.12 12.70 25.84
N LYS A 208 2.27 11.91 25.21
CA LYS A 208 2.60 10.90 24.22
C LYS A 208 2.23 11.41 22.83
N VAL A 209 3.10 11.20 21.85
CA VAL A 209 2.87 11.52 20.44
C VAL A 209 3.26 10.30 19.61
N ALA A 210 2.31 9.77 18.86
CA ALA A 210 2.52 8.71 17.89
C ALA A 210 2.13 9.19 16.49
N VAL A 211 2.91 8.84 15.47
CA VAL A 211 2.56 9.10 14.08
C VAL A 211 2.65 7.81 13.29
N PHE A 212 1.62 7.51 12.51
CA PHE A 212 1.54 6.35 11.62
C PHE A 212 1.24 6.83 10.21
N THR A 213 1.97 6.34 9.22
CA THR A 213 1.83 6.80 7.83
C THR A 213 1.86 5.64 6.85
N ILE A 214 1.09 5.77 5.76
CA ILE A 214 1.08 4.87 4.61
C ILE A 214 1.61 5.66 3.42
N VAL A 215 2.85 5.41 3.01
CA VAL A 215 3.52 6.26 2.01
C VAL A 215 3.36 5.65 0.63
N ASN A 216 2.33 6.05 -0.11
CA ASN A 216 2.10 5.66 -1.50
C ASN A 216 2.32 6.85 -2.45
N SER A 217 3.40 7.61 -2.25
CA SER A 217 3.58 8.95 -2.80
C SER A 217 3.97 9.00 -4.27
N LEU A 218 3.56 10.07 -4.96
CA LEU A 218 4.12 10.41 -6.26
C LEU A 218 5.61 10.75 -6.12
N GLY A 219 5.97 11.52 -5.09
CA GLY A 219 7.35 11.85 -4.79
C GLY A 219 8.16 10.74 -4.16
N VAL A 220 9.46 11.00 -3.97
CA VAL A 220 10.40 10.11 -3.28
C VAL A 220 10.49 10.42 -1.80
N ILE A 221 10.79 9.39 -1.01
CA ILE A 221 11.12 9.56 0.41
C ILE A 221 12.57 10.05 0.54
N VAL A 222 12.79 11.05 1.38
CA VAL A 222 14.11 11.64 1.64
C VAL A 222 14.48 11.64 3.13
N ASP A 223 15.76 11.46 3.40
CA ASP A 223 16.34 11.58 4.74
C ASP A 223 16.53 13.05 5.16
N ARG A 224 16.94 13.27 6.40
CA ARG A 224 17.16 14.62 6.96
C ARG A 224 18.34 15.37 6.32
N GLN A 225 19.17 14.68 5.55
CA GLN A 225 20.26 15.25 4.76
C GLN A 225 19.80 15.58 3.33
N GLY A 226 18.52 15.34 3.00
CA GLY A 226 17.93 15.58 1.69
C GLY A 226 18.21 14.47 0.66
N ARG A 227 18.83 13.35 1.08
CA ARG A 227 19.14 12.23 0.19
C ARG A 227 17.94 11.33 0.03
N VAL A 228 17.76 10.80 -1.16
CA VAL A 228 16.69 9.87 -1.48
C VAL A 228 16.92 8.54 -0.78
N ALA A 229 15.94 8.11 0.02
CA ALA A 229 16.04 6.91 0.84
C ALA A 229 16.09 5.61 0.03
N ARG A 230 15.45 5.60 -1.15
CA ARG A 230 15.52 4.49 -2.11
C ARG A 230 15.18 4.95 -3.51
N CYS A 231 16.01 4.56 -4.45
CA CYS A 231 15.83 4.86 -5.87
C CYS A 231 15.98 3.65 -6.81
N GLY A 232 16.42 2.49 -6.31
CA GLY A 232 16.69 1.30 -7.10
C GLY A 232 16.50 -0.01 -6.34
N GLY A 233 16.68 -1.12 -7.06
CA GLY A 233 16.63 -2.47 -6.50
C GLY A 233 17.93 -2.93 -5.81
N ASP A 234 19.01 -2.17 -5.97
CA ASP A 234 20.27 -2.38 -5.25
C ASP A 234 20.24 -1.59 -3.93
N PRO A 235 20.35 -2.25 -2.76
CA PRO A 235 20.45 -1.58 -1.47
C PRO A 235 21.62 -0.61 -1.35
N ALA A 236 22.69 -0.78 -2.14
CA ALA A 236 23.87 0.06 -2.12
C ALA A 236 23.79 1.24 -3.11
N ALA A 237 22.74 1.34 -3.92
CA ALA A 237 22.61 2.42 -4.89
C ALA A 237 22.34 3.76 -4.20
N GLU A 238 23.16 4.76 -4.53
CA GLU A 238 22.96 6.16 -4.15
C GLU A 238 22.41 6.97 -5.33
N CYS A 239 21.38 7.76 -5.08
CA CYS A 239 20.76 8.61 -6.12
C CYS A 239 20.81 10.10 -5.82
N GLY A 240 21.60 10.51 -4.83
CA GLY A 240 21.67 11.90 -4.39
C GLY A 240 20.34 12.39 -3.85
N THR A 241 19.98 13.62 -4.18
CA THR A 241 18.81 14.33 -3.67
C THR A 241 17.63 14.33 -4.65
N ALA A 242 16.45 14.72 -4.17
CA ALA A 242 15.28 14.94 -5.02
C ALA A 242 15.52 16.03 -6.09
N ALA A 243 16.36 17.03 -5.77
CA ALA A 243 16.79 18.06 -6.70
C ALA A 243 17.71 17.49 -7.79
N ASP A 244 18.64 16.60 -7.45
CA ASP A 244 19.51 15.93 -8.43
C ASP A 244 18.70 15.07 -9.41
N LEU A 245 17.69 14.35 -8.91
CA LEU A 245 16.77 13.59 -9.77
C LEU A 245 15.96 14.51 -10.71
N LEU A 246 15.55 15.69 -10.23
CA LEU A 246 14.85 16.66 -11.05
C LEU A 246 15.77 17.28 -12.11
N ALA A 247 16.99 17.66 -11.75
CA ALA A 247 17.97 18.21 -12.70
C ALA A 247 18.22 17.21 -13.85
N ARG A 248 18.47 15.94 -13.52
CA ARG A 248 18.60 14.86 -14.51
C ARG A 248 17.37 14.72 -15.42
N THR A 249 16.16 14.86 -14.86
CA THR A 249 14.92 14.86 -15.65
C THR A 249 14.91 15.99 -16.69
N LEU A 250 15.25 17.20 -16.26
CA LEU A 250 15.16 18.39 -17.10
C LEU A 250 16.24 18.37 -18.19
N ASP A 251 17.45 17.90 -17.87
CA ASP A 251 18.54 17.75 -18.82
C ASP A 251 18.20 16.72 -19.92
N GLN A 252 17.59 15.59 -19.57
CA GLN A 252 17.13 14.62 -20.58
C GLN A 252 16.08 15.22 -21.53
N ARG A 253 15.18 16.07 -21.02
CA ARG A 253 14.17 16.75 -21.85
C ARG A 253 14.80 17.77 -22.81
N THR A 254 15.75 18.57 -22.34
CA THR A 254 16.41 19.57 -23.19
C THR A 254 17.27 18.92 -24.26
N GLN A 255 17.80 17.72 -24.00
CA GLN A 255 18.56 16.92 -24.96
C GLN A 255 17.68 16.12 -25.95
N GLY A 256 16.35 16.29 -25.92
CA GLY A 256 15.44 15.65 -26.87
C GLY A 256 15.21 14.15 -26.63
N ALA A 257 15.60 13.62 -25.47
CA ALA A 257 15.27 12.25 -25.11
C ALA A 257 13.74 12.12 -24.92
N PRO A 258 13.12 11.00 -25.36
CA PRO A 258 11.71 10.75 -25.15
C PRO A 258 11.43 10.52 -23.66
N VAL A 259 11.19 11.61 -22.93
CA VAL A 259 10.67 11.54 -21.56
C VAL A 259 9.16 11.37 -21.68
N ALA A 260 8.60 10.31 -21.09
CA ALA A 260 7.15 10.12 -21.13
C ALA A 260 6.47 11.38 -20.58
N ALA A 261 5.61 11.98 -21.40
CA ALA A 261 4.85 13.14 -21.00
C ALA A 261 3.97 12.76 -19.80
N LEU A 262 3.82 13.68 -18.84
CA LEU A 262 2.65 13.60 -17.97
C LEU A 262 1.45 13.70 -18.91
N ASP A 263 0.65 12.64 -18.99
CA ASP A 263 -0.57 12.65 -19.80
C ASP A 263 -1.46 13.80 -19.31
N PRO A 264 -1.65 14.88 -20.11
CA PRO A 264 -2.43 16.03 -19.68
C PRO A 264 -3.91 15.68 -19.48
N SER A 265 -4.37 14.55 -20.04
CA SER A 265 -5.73 14.04 -19.88
C SER A 265 -5.93 13.23 -18.59
N SER A 266 -4.88 12.98 -17.80
CA SER A 266 -4.95 12.26 -16.53
C SER A 266 -5.43 13.13 -15.35
N ALA A 267 -6.24 14.16 -15.60
CA ALA A 267 -6.96 14.90 -14.59
C ALA A 267 -8.15 14.05 -14.09
N GLY A 268 -7.85 13.00 -13.32
CA GLY A 268 -8.78 12.01 -12.77
C GLY A 268 -8.17 11.31 -11.55
N PRO A 269 -8.83 10.29 -10.95
CA PRO A 269 -8.29 9.60 -9.78
C PRO A 269 -6.88 9.08 -10.09
N THR A 270 -5.90 9.65 -9.40
CA THR A 270 -4.49 9.39 -9.68
C THR A 270 -4.02 8.16 -8.91
N THR A 271 -2.76 7.78 -9.14
CA THR A 271 -2.21 6.51 -8.65
C THR A 271 -1.40 6.64 -7.36
N ASN A 272 -1.47 7.77 -6.65
CA ASN A 272 -0.58 8.07 -5.52
C ASN A 272 -1.32 8.80 -4.39
N THR A 273 -0.91 8.56 -3.15
CA THR A 273 -1.49 9.09 -1.90
C THR A 273 -0.55 8.86 -0.72
N THR A 274 -0.39 9.81 0.20
CA THR A 274 0.11 9.50 1.57
C THR A 274 -0.99 9.67 2.60
N LEU A 275 -1.20 8.64 3.43
CA LEU A 275 -2.17 8.67 4.53
C LEU A 275 -1.43 8.78 5.85
N THR A 276 -1.85 9.67 6.75
CA THR A 276 -1.17 9.84 8.04
C THR A 276 -2.15 9.99 9.18
N LEU A 277 -1.84 9.38 10.32
CA LEU A 277 -2.52 9.58 11.59
C LEU A 277 -1.51 10.12 12.61
N VAL A 278 -1.81 11.28 13.19
CA VAL A 278 -1.14 11.84 14.37
C VAL A 278 -2.00 11.57 15.58
N VAL A 279 -1.46 10.90 16.60
CA VAL A 279 -2.16 10.60 17.86
C VAL A 279 -1.41 11.28 18.99
N THR A 280 -2.13 12.04 19.83
CA THR A 280 -1.60 12.58 21.08
C THR A 280 -2.55 12.28 22.23
N ASN A 281 -2.04 12.22 23.46
CA ASN A 281 -2.90 12.21 24.65
C ASN A 281 -3.03 13.59 25.31
N GLN A 282 -2.39 14.62 24.74
CA GLN A 282 -2.49 16.00 25.22
C GLN A 282 -3.91 16.52 25.04
N LYS A 283 -4.50 17.06 26.12
CA LYS A 283 -5.73 17.83 26.07
C LYS A 283 -5.51 19.08 25.22
N LEU A 284 -6.33 19.21 24.19
CA LEU A 284 -6.28 20.28 23.22
C LEU A 284 -7.69 20.81 22.98
N ASP A 285 -7.80 22.09 22.66
CA ASP A 285 -8.98 22.61 21.99
C ASP A 285 -9.01 22.11 20.54
N ILE A 286 -10.21 22.04 19.95
CA ILE A 286 -10.38 21.58 18.57
C ILE A 286 -9.58 22.43 17.56
N TRP A 287 -9.48 23.75 17.76
CA TRP A 287 -8.69 24.64 16.89
C TRP A 287 -7.20 24.26 16.92
N ALA A 288 -6.67 23.87 18.08
CA ALA A 288 -5.28 23.50 18.25
C ALA A 288 -5.00 22.15 17.58
N LEU A 289 -5.95 21.20 17.70
CA LEU A 289 -5.87 19.90 17.01
C LEU A 289 -5.92 20.06 15.49
N GLN A 290 -6.75 20.97 14.97
CA GLN A 290 -6.76 21.31 13.54
C GLN A 290 -5.44 21.93 13.09
N ARG A 291 -4.87 22.82 13.91
CA ARG A 291 -3.58 23.43 13.59
C ARG A 291 -2.45 22.42 13.62
N LEU A 292 -2.49 21.47 14.56
CA LEU A 292 -1.58 20.34 14.61
C LEU A 292 -1.63 19.53 13.31
N ALA A 293 -2.84 19.20 12.84
CA ALA A 293 -3.02 18.46 11.59
C ALA A 293 -2.33 19.15 10.41
N VAL A 294 -2.66 20.43 10.18
CA VAL A 294 -2.08 21.20 9.06
C VAL A 294 -0.57 21.37 9.20
N GLN A 295 -0.06 21.65 10.40
CA GLN A 295 1.37 21.87 10.63
C GLN A 295 2.16 20.60 10.34
N VAL A 296 1.75 19.46 10.90
CA VAL A 296 2.43 18.18 10.70
C VAL A 296 2.36 17.76 9.24
N HIS A 297 1.19 17.87 8.60
CA HIS A 297 1.01 17.51 7.19
C HIS A 297 1.93 18.32 6.28
N THR A 298 1.98 19.65 6.48
CA THR A 298 2.89 20.54 5.75
C THR A 298 4.36 20.13 5.97
N SER A 299 4.73 19.78 7.20
CA SER A 299 6.11 19.41 7.54
C SER A 299 6.61 18.15 6.82
N MET A 300 5.70 17.27 6.39
CA MET A 300 6.04 16.02 5.69
C MET A 300 6.61 16.28 4.30
N SER A 301 6.40 17.46 3.71
CA SER A 301 7.07 17.88 2.46
C SER A 301 8.60 17.90 2.58
N ARG A 302 9.14 17.93 3.80
CA ARG A 302 10.58 17.74 4.04
C ARG A 302 11.01 16.30 3.77
N ALA A 303 10.15 15.33 4.05
CA ALA A 303 10.41 13.89 4.00
C ALA A 303 9.93 13.22 2.69
N ILE A 304 9.02 13.86 1.96
CA ILE A 304 8.44 13.35 0.71
C ILE A 304 8.52 14.47 -0.33
N GLN A 305 9.16 14.21 -1.48
CA GLN A 305 9.41 15.26 -2.48
C GLN A 305 9.20 14.76 -3.92
N PRO A 306 8.29 15.37 -4.72
CA PRO A 306 7.28 16.36 -4.32
C PRO A 306 6.17 15.75 -3.44
N PHE A 307 5.38 16.61 -2.78
CA PHE A 307 4.26 16.26 -1.91
C PHE A 307 3.08 17.22 -2.14
N HIS A 308 1.85 16.81 -1.83
CA HIS A 308 0.63 17.59 -2.09
C HIS A 308 0.40 17.95 -3.56
N THR A 309 0.80 17.06 -4.47
CA THR A 309 0.61 17.33 -5.88
C THR A 309 -0.84 17.11 -6.29
N GLN A 310 -1.20 17.59 -7.48
CA GLN A 310 -2.50 17.27 -8.09
C GLN A 310 -2.70 15.76 -8.34
N GLN A 311 -1.61 14.97 -8.30
CA GLN A 311 -1.65 13.53 -8.49
C GLN A 311 -1.47 12.73 -7.21
N ASP A 312 -1.51 13.38 -6.06
CA ASP A 312 -1.56 12.73 -4.75
C ASP A 312 -2.95 12.87 -4.14
N GLY A 313 -3.38 11.89 -3.35
CA GLY A 313 -4.58 11.97 -2.52
C GLY A 313 -4.27 12.21 -1.04
N ASP A 314 -3.30 13.05 -0.70
CA ASP A 314 -2.76 13.16 0.67
C ASP A 314 -3.81 13.56 1.72
N VAL A 315 -3.89 12.77 2.79
CA VAL A 315 -4.82 12.96 3.92
C VAL A 315 -4.10 12.73 5.24
N LEU A 316 -4.22 13.68 6.15
CA LEU A 316 -3.77 13.53 7.54
C LEU A 316 -4.95 13.67 8.49
N PHE A 317 -5.08 12.71 9.41
CA PHE A 317 -5.95 12.79 10.58
C PHE A 317 -5.09 13.12 11.81
N ALA A 318 -5.57 14.02 12.66
CA ALA A 318 -4.99 14.26 13.97
C ALA A 318 -6.04 13.95 15.04
N VAL A 319 -5.68 13.17 16.05
CA VAL A 319 -6.58 12.78 17.13
C VAL A 319 -5.97 13.04 18.49
N SER A 320 -6.81 13.37 19.46
CA SER A 320 -6.44 13.46 20.86
C SER A 320 -7.32 12.59 21.75
N THR A 321 -6.70 11.82 22.65
CA THR A 321 -7.42 11.13 23.75
C THR A 321 -7.69 12.04 24.95
N GLY A 322 -7.04 13.21 25.03
CA GLY A 322 -7.32 14.23 26.05
C GLY A 322 -7.01 13.81 27.50
N GLU A 323 -6.15 12.81 27.70
CA GLU A 323 -5.86 12.22 29.01
C GLU A 323 -4.96 13.08 29.90
N VAL A 324 -4.09 13.91 29.32
CA VAL A 324 -3.08 14.67 30.07
C VAL A 324 -3.07 16.14 29.72
N GLU A 325 -2.70 16.97 30.69
CA GLU A 325 -2.45 18.39 30.50
C GLU A 325 -0.98 18.68 30.79
N ASN A 326 -0.19 18.90 29.75
CA ASN A 326 1.21 19.30 29.87
C ASN A 326 1.39 20.78 29.49
N SER A 327 1.35 21.66 30.49
CA SER A 327 1.52 23.10 30.29
C SER A 327 2.92 23.51 29.83
N ALA A 328 3.91 22.61 29.88
CA ALA A 328 5.26 22.86 29.38
C ALA A 328 5.37 22.76 27.84
N LEU A 329 4.33 22.26 27.16
CA LEU A 329 4.29 22.19 25.69
C LEU A 329 3.23 23.16 25.17
N SER A 330 3.66 24.19 24.45
CA SER A 330 2.72 24.98 23.65
C SER A 330 2.18 24.14 22.48
N PRO A 331 1.06 24.54 21.86
CA PRO A 331 0.58 23.91 20.62
C PRO A 331 1.65 23.88 19.50
N VAL A 332 2.51 24.90 19.44
CA VAL A 332 3.61 24.98 18.46
C VAL A 332 4.71 23.98 18.78
N ASP A 333 5.08 23.81 20.05
CA ASP A 333 6.07 22.81 20.48
C ASP A 333 5.58 21.40 20.17
N LEU A 334 4.32 21.10 20.50
CA LEU A 334 3.68 19.84 20.18
C LEU A 334 3.68 19.56 18.68
N GLY A 335 3.31 20.56 17.86
CA GLY A 335 3.34 20.45 16.41
C GLY A 335 4.74 20.22 15.84
N THR A 336 5.76 20.86 16.43
CA THR A 336 7.16 20.70 16.02
C THR A 336 7.67 19.30 16.36
N VAL A 337 7.38 18.80 17.56
CA VAL A 337 7.70 17.43 17.96
C VAL A 337 7.00 16.43 17.06
N ALA A 338 5.69 16.58 16.84
CA ALA A 338 4.91 15.68 16.01
C ALA A 338 5.40 15.68 14.55
N SER A 339 5.91 16.81 14.06
CA SER A 339 6.53 16.92 12.73
C SER A 339 7.80 16.09 12.61
N GLU A 340 8.62 16.02 13.66
CA GLU A 340 9.80 15.15 13.68
C GLU A 340 9.43 13.67 13.78
N VAL A 341 8.44 13.34 14.61
CA VAL A 341 7.91 11.96 14.70
C VAL A 341 7.30 11.54 13.36
N ALA A 342 6.65 12.46 12.62
CA ALA A 342 6.14 12.17 11.28
C ALA A 342 7.25 11.86 10.27
N TRP A 343 8.38 12.58 10.32
CA TRP A 343 9.54 12.26 9.47
C TRP A 343 10.11 10.88 9.80
N ASP A 344 10.24 10.55 11.09
CA ASP A 344 10.69 9.21 11.52
C ASP A 344 9.73 8.12 11.05
N ALA A 345 8.41 8.35 11.12
CA ALA A 345 7.41 7.44 10.61
C ALA A 345 7.52 7.25 9.08
N VAL A 346 7.75 8.32 8.32
CA VAL A 346 7.97 8.23 6.86
C VAL A 346 9.22 7.42 6.54
N LEU A 347 10.33 7.62 7.26
CA LEU A 347 11.56 6.82 7.06
C LEU A 347 11.33 5.35 7.44
N GLY A 348 10.58 5.11 8.53
CA GLY A 348 10.17 3.77 8.96
C GLY A 348 9.25 3.04 7.98
N SER A 349 8.70 3.75 6.98
CA SER A 349 7.90 3.14 5.91
C SER A 349 8.75 2.56 4.77
N VAL A 350 10.07 2.70 4.80
CA VAL A 350 10.99 2.19 3.77
C VAL A 350 11.49 0.79 4.21
N PRO A 351 10.91 -0.31 3.70
CA PRO A 351 11.25 -1.65 4.18
C PRO A 351 12.58 -2.11 3.61
N PRO A 352 13.41 -2.93 4.29
CA PRO A 352 14.64 -3.44 3.71
C PRO A 352 14.38 -4.20 2.41
N LEU A 353 15.31 -4.12 1.45
CA LEU A 353 15.25 -4.92 0.24
C LEU A 353 15.79 -6.33 0.52
N PRO A 354 15.24 -7.38 -0.10
CA PRO A 354 15.81 -8.71 -0.03
C PRO A 354 17.24 -8.73 -0.58
N SER A 355 18.15 -9.47 0.06
CA SER A 355 19.51 -9.67 -0.42
C SER A 355 19.52 -10.19 -1.86
N ALA A 356 20.52 -9.80 -2.66
CA ALA A 356 20.68 -10.27 -4.03
C ALA A 356 20.80 -11.80 -4.08
N GLU A 357 20.17 -12.43 -5.07
CA GLU A 357 20.32 -13.87 -5.30
C GLU A 357 21.60 -14.15 -6.10
N ALA A 358 22.30 -15.22 -5.74
CA ALA A 358 23.43 -15.73 -6.49
C ALA A 358 23.00 -16.91 -7.37
N ALA A 359 23.52 -16.96 -8.59
CA ALA A 359 23.28 -18.09 -9.48
C ALA A 359 23.96 -19.35 -8.95
N VAL A 360 23.24 -20.47 -8.98
CA VAL A 360 23.76 -21.80 -8.68
C VAL A 360 23.88 -22.64 -9.95
N ALA A 361 24.41 -23.86 -9.84
CA ALA A 361 24.44 -24.80 -10.96
C ALA A 361 23.03 -25.09 -11.49
N ALA A 362 22.92 -25.29 -12.80
CA ALA A 362 21.63 -25.56 -13.43
C ALA A 362 20.94 -26.80 -12.82
N PRO A 363 19.67 -26.69 -12.40
CA PRO A 363 18.89 -27.84 -11.95
C PRO A 363 18.82 -28.94 -13.02
N ALA A 364 18.54 -30.16 -12.58
CA ALA A 364 18.41 -31.30 -13.49
C ALA A 364 17.38 -31.02 -14.61
N PRO A 365 17.61 -31.51 -15.84
CA PRO A 365 16.70 -31.36 -16.98
C PRO A 365 15.21 -31.60 -16.68
N ALA A 366 14.92 -32.60 -15.84
CA ALA A 366 13.55 -32.93 -15.44
C ALA A 366 12.90 -31.85 -14.56
N ILE A 367 13.68 -31.14 -13.73
CA ILE A 367 13.20 -30.00 -12.93
C ILE A 367 12.84 -28.83 -13.85
N LEU A 368 13.74 -28.49 -14.76
CA LEU A 368 13.51 -27.41 -15.72
C LEU A 368 12.28 -27.68 -16.60
N ALA A 369 12.13 -28.92 -17.08
CA ALA A 369 10.96 -29.32 -17.86
C ALA A 369 9.64 -29.19 -17.08
N ARG A 370 9.64 -29.49 -15.77
CA ARG A 370 8.45 -29.33 -14.92
C ARG A 370 8.05 -27.87 -14.70
N ASN A 371 9.04 -26.98 -14.65
CA ASN A 371 8.86 -25.54 -14.46
C ASN A 371 8.41 -24.82 -15.74
N ALA A 372 8.69 -25.38 -16.93
CA ALA A 372 8.17 -24.86 -18.20
C ALA A 372 6.64 -24.97 -18.25
N GLY A 373 5.98 -23.93 -18.77
CA GLY A 373 4.52 -23.84 -18.78
C GLY A 373 4.02 -22.39 -18.90
N ARG A 374 2.70 -22.22 -18.83
CA ARG A 374 2.04 -20.91 -18.86
C ARG A 374 1.49 -20.56 -17.49
N TYR A 375 1.69 -19.31 -17.05
CA TYR A 375 1.30 -18.83 -15.74
C TYR A 375 0.52 -17.52 -15.85
N GLU A 376 -0.66 -17.45 -15.23
CA GLU A 376 -1.56 -16.30 -15.27
C GLU A 376 -1.62 -15.60 -13.91
N PHE A 377 -1.26 -14.31 -13.88
CA PHE A 377 -1.37 -13.44 -12.70
C PHE A 377 -2.74 -12.76 -12.59
N GLY A 378 -3.45 -12.68 -13.70
CA GLY A 378 -4.76 -12.08 -13.83
C GLY A 378 -5.08 -11.77 -15.29
N PRO A 379 -6.25 -11.16 -15.58
CA PRO A 379 -6.74 -11.03 -16.94
C PRO A 379 -5.73 -10.37 -17.88
N GLY A 380 -5.23 -11.11 -18.87
CA GLY A 380 -4.28 -10.64 -19.87
C GLY A 380 -2.82 -10.52 -19.40
N ALA A 381 -2.51 -10.79 -18.13
CA ALA A 381 -1.16 -10.81 -17.59
C ALA A 381 -0.66 -12.26 -17.47
N GLU A 382 -0.09 -12.77 -18.55
CA GLU A 382 0.44 -14.13 -18.63
C GLU A 382 1.94 -14.15 -18.89
N LEU A 383 2.64 -15.07 -18.22
CA LEU A 383 4.05 -15.34 -18.40
C LEU A 383 4.25 -16.79 -18.87
N THR A 384 4.89 -16.96 -20.02
CA THR A 384 5.29 -18.27 -20.54
C THR A 384 6.74 -18.54 -20.17
N ILE A 385 6.98 -19.69 -19.56
CA ILE A 385 8.30 -20.22 -19.25
C ILE A 385 8.64 -21.33 -20.25
N VAL A 386 9.70 -21.14 -21.03
CA VAL A 386 10.20 -22.13 -21.99
C VAL A 386 11.57 -22.65 -21.55
N ARG A 387 11.82 -23.92 -21.84
CA ARG A 387 13.12 -24.56 -21.61
C ARG A 387 13.88 -24.66 -22.93
N GLU A 388 15.13 -24.22 -22.93
CA GLU A 388 16.06 -24.40 -24.05
C GLU A 388 17.37 -25.00 -23.52
N GLY A 389 17.62 -26.28 -23.82
CA GLY A 389 18.75 -27.01 -23.26
C GLY A 389 18.65 -27.11 -21.73
N ASN A 390 19.62 -26.51 -21.02
CA ASN A 390 19.68 -26.46 -19.55
C ASN A 390 19.31 -25.09 -18.98
N ARG A 391 18.59 -24.26 -19.75
CA ARG A 391 18.18 -22.90 -19.36
C ARG A 391 16.67 -22.74 -19.42
N LEU A 392 16.16 -21.80 -18.64
CA LEU A 392 14.79 -21.32 -18.73
C LEU A 392 14.77 -19.90 -19.26
N PHE A 393 13.75 -19.59 -20.05
CA PHE A 393 13.46 -18.25 -20.53
C PHE A 393 12.01 -17.90 -20.19
N ALA A 394 11.77 -16.65 -19.82
CA ALA A 394 10.46 -16.10 -19.55
C ALA A 394 10.10 -15.04 -20.58
N GLN A 395 8.84 -15.02 -20.99
CA GLN A 395 8.28 -14.03 -21.90
C GLN A 395 6.84 -13.74 -21.50
N ALA A 396 6.44 -12.47 -21.51
CA ALA A 396 5.03 -12.14 -21.35
C ALA A 396 4.28 -12.50 -22.64
N THR A 397 3.21 -13.29 -22.54
CA THR A 397 2.47 -13.81 -23.72
C THR A 397 0.99 -13.44 -23.70
N GLY A 398 0.56 -12.67 -22.70
CA GLY A 398 -0.80 -12.15 -22.62
C GLY A 398 -0.99 -10.88 -23.47
N THR A 399 -1.97 -10.05 -23.08
CA THR A 399 -2.25 -8.77 -23.76
C THR A 399 -1.49 -7.59 -23.17
N ARG A 400 -0.74 -7.81 -22.08
CA ARG A 400 0.08 -6.78 -21.42
C ARG A 400 1.39 -7.34 -20.88
N PRO A 401 2.42 -6.50 -20.70
CA PRO A 401 3.67 -6.89 -20.04
C PRO A 401 3.47 -7.37 -18.60
N VAL A 402 4.41 -8.15 -18.09
CA VAL A 402 4.45 -8.61 -16.70
C VAL A 402 5.78 -8.14 -16.11
N TYR A 403 5.77 -7.11 -15.27
CA TYR A 403 7.00 -6.54 -14.67
C TYR A 403 8.10 -6.27 -15.72
N GLY A 404 9.32 -6.76 -15.51
CA GLY A 404 10.42 -6.60 -16.46
C GLY A 404 10.40 -7.61 -17.60
N PHE A 405 9.26 -8.27 -17.87
CA PHE A 405 9.06 -9.16 -19.01
C PHE A 405 8.12 -8.51 -20.04
N ALA A 406 8.68 -8.13 -21.19
CA ALA A 406 7.95 -7.52 -22.29
C ALA A 406 7.25 -8.59 -23.17
N LEU A 407 6.31 -8.14 -24.01
CA LEU A 407 5.56 -9.04 -24.91
C LEU A 407 6.43 -9.66 -26.01
N ASN A 408 7.41 -8.90 -26.51
CA ASN A 408 8.21 -9.28 -27.67
C ASN A 408 9.64 -9.70 -27.32
N GLU A 409 9.93 -9.91 -26.03
CA GLU A 409 11.28 -10.16 -25.54
C GLU A 409 11.31 -11.40 -24.65
N ARG A 410 12.32 -12.25 -24.87
CA ARG A 410 12.62 -13.39 -24.00
C ARG A 410 13.75 -13.01 -23.06
N VAL A 411 13.54 -13.24 -21.78
CA VAL A 411 14.52 -12.95 -20.74
C VAL A 411 14.98 -14.27 -20.13
N GLU A 412 16.30 -14.49 -20.08
CA GLU A 412 16.89 -15.66 -19.43
C GLU A 412 16.62 -15.65 -17.91
N LEU A 413 16.30 -16.81 -17.38
CA LEU A 413 16.12 -17.06 -15.95
C LEU A 413 17.31 -17.85 -15.39
N PHE A 414 17.96 -17.28 -14.39
CA PHE A 414 19.08 -17.88 -13.70
C PHE A 414 18.59 -18.61 -12.44
N PRO A 415 18.98 -19.86 -12.21
CA PRO A 415 18.56 -20.60 -11.02
C PRO A 415 19.30 -20.12 -9.77
N SER A 416 18.58 -19.96 -8.68
CA SER A 416 19.12 -19.87 -7.32
C SER A 416 18.79 -21.12 -6.48
N SER A 417 17.80 -21.91 -6.91
CA SER A 417 17.52 -23.28 -6.44
C SER A 417 16.68 -24.05 -7.47
N ASP A 418 16.19 -25.24 -7.11
CA ASP A 418 15.27 -26.04 -7.94
C ASP A 418 13.92 -25.35 -8.20
N THR A 419 13.52 -24.42 -7.34
CA THR A 419 12.24 -23.72 -7.38
C THR A 419 12.39 -22.21 -7.51
N HIS A 420 13.56 -21.65 -7.25
CA HIS A 420 13.81 -20.21 -7.31
C HIS A 420 14.71 -19.87 -8.49
N PHE A 421 14.30 -18.85 -9.22
CA PHE A 421 14.99 -18.30 -10.36
C PHE A 421 14.91 -16.78 -10.31
N PHE A 422 15.84 -16.10 -10.96
CA PHE A 422 15.83 -14.65 -11.07
C PHE A 422 16.23 -14.22 -12.48
N SER A 423 15.79 -13.05 -12.90
CA SER A 423 16.25 -12.40 -14.12
C SER A 423 17.31 -11.35 -13.80
N ARG A 424 18.21 -11.09 -14.76
CA ARG A 424 19.16 -9.97 -14.71
C ARG A 424 18.62 -8.72 -15.43
N ASN A 425 17.29 -8.59 -15.51
CA ASN A 425 16.67 -7.37 -16.02
C ASN A 425 16.90 -6.22 -15.03
N VAL A 426 16.59 -4.99 -15.42
CA VAL A 426 16.79 -3.79 -14.60
C VAL A 426 16.04 -3.89 -13.24
N ARG A 427 14.97 -4.69 -13.16
CA ARG A 427 14.18 -4.89 -11.94
C ARG A 427 14.72 -5.98 -11.02
N GLY A 428 15.60 -6.87 -11.51
CA GLY A 428 16.07 -8.05 -10.79
C GLY A 428 14.91 -8.94 -10.32
N ASP A 429 13.91 -9.16 -11.18
CA ASP A 429 12.68 -9.88 -10.81
C ASP A 429 12.97 -11.34 -10.43
N ARG A 430 12.32 -11.81 -9.36
CA ARG A 430 12.49 -13.16 -8.79
C ARG A 430 11.26 -14.01 -9.02
N LEU A 431 11.45 -15.30 -9.20
CA LEU A 431 10.43 -16.27 -9.57
C LEU A 431 10.52 -17.49 -8.67
N ARG A 432 9.43 -17.85 -8.00
CA ARG A 432 9.31 -19.09 -7.23
C ARG A 432 8.25 -19.99 -7.82
N PHE A 433 8.64 -21.16 -8.32
CA PHE A 433 7.70 -22.18 -8.79
C PHE A 433 7.02 -22.87 -7.59
N VAL A 434 5.70 -22.74 -7.50
CA VAL A 434 4.88 -23.31 -6.43
C VAL A 434 4.58 -24.77 -6.75
N ARG A 435 4.81 -25.66 -5.79
CA ARG A 435 4.59 -27.11 -5.95
C ARG A 435 3.54 -27.63 -4.96
N ASP A 436 2.77 -28.62 -5.40
CA ASP A 436 1.88 -29.38 -4.52
C ASP A 436 2.62 -30.48 -3.74
N ARG A 437 1.88 -31.23 -2.91
CA ARG A 437 2.41 -32.36 -2.13
C ARG A 437 2.93 -33.52 -2.99
N ARG A 438 2.58 -33.57 -4.27
CA ARG A 438 3.04 -34.57 -5.25
C ARG A 438 4.20 -34.02 -6.11
N ASN A 439 4.79 -32.89 -5.70
CA ASN A 439 5.89 -32.22 -6.40
C ASN A 439 5.53 -31.73 -7.82
N ARG A 440 4.23 -31.59 -8.13
CA ARG A 440 3.77 -30.98 -9.39
C ARG A 440 3.79 -29.47 -9.24
N VAL A 441 4.33 -28.77 -10.23
CA VAL A 441 4.27 -27.30 -10.25
C VAL A 441 2.84 -26.88 -10.57
N THR A 442 2.19 -26.20 -9.63
CA THR A 442 0.79 -25.74 -9.69
C THR A 442 0.66 -24.24 -9.94
N GLY A 443 1.75 -23.50 -9.77
CA GLY A 443 1.76 -22.06 -9.97
C GLY A 443 3.17 -21.48 -9.95
N LEU A 444 3.21 -20.17 -10.00
CA LEU A 444 4.41 -19.36 -9.94
C LEU A 444 4.13 -18.19 -9.01
N GLU A 445 5.13 -17.71 -8.29
CA GLU A 445 5.07 -16.46 -7.55
C GLU A 445 6.15 -15.52 -8.05
N MET A 446 5.74 -14.31 -8.44
CA MET A 446 6.66 -13.23 -8.82
C MET A 446 7.07 -12.44 -7.58
N ASN A 447 8.36 -12.16 -7.45
CA ASN A 447 8.98 -11.44 -6.34
C ASN A 447 8.55 -12.00 -4.96
N PRO A 448 8.81 -13.31 -4.71
CA PRO A 448 8.37 -14.01 -3.51
C PRO A 448 8.80 -13.29 -2.22
N GLY A 449 7.94 -13.38 -1.21
CA GLY A 449 8.13 -12.71 0.09
C GLY A 449 7.11 -11.60 0.28
N SER A 450 7.55 -10.46 0.79
CA SER A 450 6.66 -9.37 1.21
C SER A 450 5.81 -8.76 0.10
N TRP A 451 6.10 -8.96 -1.19
CA TRP A 451 5.30 -8.45 -2.32
C TRP A 451 4.98 -9.54 -3.34
N GLY A 452 5.01 -10.80 -2.89
CA GLY A 452 4.75 -11.96 -3.72
C GLY A 452 3.44 -11.82 -4.47
N LEU A 453 3.49 -11.98 -5.80
CA LEU A 453 2.31 -12.04 -6.65
C LEU A 453 2.10 -13.47 -7.13
N PRO A 454 1.00 -14.12 -6.71
CA PRO A 454 0.70 -15.46 -7.15
C PRO A 454 0.22 -15.46 -8.60
N ALA A 455 0.64 -16.48 -9.35
CA ALA A 455 0.15 -16.84 -10.66
C ALA A 455 -0.26 -18.30 -10.69
N ARG A 456 -1.41 -18.56 -11.31
CA ARG A 456 -1.93 -19.90 -11.52
C ARG A 456 -1.30 -20.51 -12.76
N ARG A 457 -0.86 -21.76 -12.68
CA ARG A 457 -0.43 -22.49 -13.88
C ARG A 457 -1.63 -22.84 -14.76
N LEU A 458 -1.55 -22.52 -16.04
CA LEU A 458 -2.56 -22.86 -17.05
C LEU A 458 -2.30 -24.21 -17.70
N GLN A 459 -1.03 -24.49 -18.03
CA GLN A 459 -0.56 -25.67 -18.74
C GLN A 459 0.82 -26.10 -18.24
#